data_AF-A0A423U383-F1
#
_entry.id   AF-A0A423U383-F1
#
_cell.length_a   1.000
_cell.length_b   1.000
_cell.length_c   1.000
_cell.angle_alpha   90.00
_cell.angle_beta   90.00
_cell.angle_gamma   90.00
#
_symmetry.space_group_name_H-M   'P 1'
#
loop_
_entity.id
_entity.type
_entity.pdbx_description
1 polymer ?
#
loop_
_entity_poly.entity_id
_entity_poly.type
_entity_poly.pdbx_seq_one_letter_code
_entity_poly.pdbx_strand_id
1 'polypeptide(L)'
;MASLEDWACAELDKLGIPDAGDIVRYLQPIEDPAEVEDYLASMLDKSNNSHQKFIKEFLRKQEEGKSAIDSRFYRKSTVEEDFGYKINDGKKKQKNNKENEDPVIKEILEGRTQDIFSAPDREESGPKIEVSRPEYTSSGITGNKKQKGGKFQTAGNSLRVQDRELLEMTDEGKCLSMHQPWASLLVAGIKVHEGRMWYSSHRGRLWIAAAAKVPTPEEIQQLEHMYRVLLKDEYLQFPKHYPTGCLLGCVDVVDVLPQEEYRTQFPEGESDSPYVFVCESPQEMILKFPIKGDHKIYKLDPKIHQAAKKALRPREE
;
A
#
# COMPACT_ATOMS: atom_id res chain seq x y z
N MET A 1 -11.15 13.64 30.86
CA MET A 1 -11.19 12.22 31.29
C MET A 1 -9.76 11.83 31.63
N ALA A 2 -9.51 11.16 32.76
CA ALA A 2 -8.16 10.67 33.10
C ALA A 2 -7.73 9.61 32.08
N SER A 3 -6.46 9.65 31.64
CA SER A 3 -5.95 8.66 30.68
C SER A 3 -5.91 7.26 31.31
N LEU A 4 -5.89 6.21 30.48
CA LEU A 4 -5.73 4.82 30.95
C LEU A 4 -4.44 4.67 31.76
N GLU A 5 -3.39 5.38 31.35
CA GLU A 5 -2.10 5.42 32.03
C GLU A 5 -2.22 6.02 33.44
N ASP A 6 -2.84 7.20 33.56
CA ASP A 6 -3.00 7.89 34.85
C ASP A 6 -3.81 7.05 35.86
N TRP A 7 -4.85 6.36 35.37
CA TRP A 7 -5.67 5.48 36.20
C TRP A 7 -4.92 4.22 36.61
N ALA A 8 -4.19 3.59 35.68
CA ALA A 8 -3.47 2.34 35.95
C ALA A 8 -2.31 2.57 36.93
N CYS A 9 -1.57 3.68 36.77
CA CYS A 9 -0.53 4.08 37.72
C CYS A 9 -1.12 4.30 39.13
N ALA A 10 -2.23 5.04 39.23
CA ALA A 10 -2.86 5.33 40.52
C ALA A 10 -3.43 4.08 41.23
N GLU A 11 -3.85 3.04 40.50
CA GLU A 11 -4.27 1.77 41.11
C GLU A 11 -3.10 0.87 41.49
N LEU A 12 -2.03 0.83 40.70
CA LEU A 12 -0.81 0.09 41.06
C LEU A 12 -0.15 0.68 42.32
N ASP A 13 -0.16 2.01 42.46
CA ASP A 13 0.31 2.70 43.67
C ASP A 13 -0.53 2.34 44.90
N LYS A 14 -1.86 2.22 44.76
CA LYS A 14 -2.75 1.78 45.86
C LYS A 14 -2.54 0.33 46.25
N LEU A 15 -2.10 -0.51 45.30
CA LEU A 15 -1.71 -1.89 45.54
C LEU A 15 -0.29 -2.01 46.15
N GLY A 16 0.43 -0.90 46.29
CA GLY A 16 1.77 -0.84 46.86
C GLY A 16 2.85 -1.40 45.95
N ILE A 17 2.60 -1.45 44.63
CA ILE A 17 3.56 -1.92 43.64
C ILE A 17 4.46 -0.74 43.24
N PRO A 18 5.79 -0.82 43.44
CA PRO A 18 6.72 0.22 43.02
C PRO A 18 6.80 0.30 41.50
N ASP A 19 7.27 1.44 40.98
CA ASP A 19 7.55 1.64 39.55
C ASP A 19 6.33 1.44 38.62
N ALA A 20 5.15 1.84 39.10
CA ALA A 20 3.87 1.75 38.38
C ALA A 20 3.93 2.31 36.95
N GLY A 21 4.68 3.40 36.73
CA GLY A 21 4.85 4.01 35.41
C GLY A 21 5.58 3.12 34.40
N ASP A 22 6.63 2.41 34.83
CA ASP A 22 7.39 1.52 33.95
C ASP A 22 6.61 0.25 33.63
N ILE A 23 5.85 -0.26 34.61
CA ILE A 23 4.95 -1.40 34.43
C ILE A 23 3.86 -1.07 33.42
N VAL A 24 3.21 0.09 33.55
CA VAL A 24 2.16 0.53 32.61
C VAL A 24 2.75 0.72 31.21
N ARG A 25 3.94 1.33 31.09
CA ARG A 25 4.61 1.52 29.80
C ARG A 25 4.96 0.19 29.10
N TYR A 26 5.29 -0.85 29.87
CA TYR A 26 5.52 -2.19 29.33
C TYR A 26 4.22 -2.89 28.92
N LEU A 27 3.11 -2.64 29.63
CA LEU A 27 1.80 -3.22 29.35
C LEU A 27 1.08 -2.59 28.15
N GLN A 28 1.30 -1.30 27.90
CA GLN A 28 0.68 -0.56 26.79
C GLN A 28 0.87 -1.19 25.39
N PRO A 29 2.07 -1.65 24.98
CA PRO A 29 2.26 -2.23 23.67
C PRO A 29 1.65 -3.63 23.50
N ILE A 30 1.37 -4.36 24.60
CA ILE A 30 0.91 -5.75 24.59
C ILE A 30 -0.56 -5.82 24.16
N GLU A 31 -0.84 -6.46 23.02
CA GLU A 31 -2.19 -6.54 22.46
C GLU A 31 -2.97 -7.77 22.96
N ASP A 32 -2.26 -8.87 23.26
CA ASP A 32 -2.84 -10.12 23.71
C ASP A 32 -3.26 -10.05 25.19
N PRO A 33 -4.57 -10.18 25.49
CA PRO A 33 -5.05 -10.18 26.87
C PRO A 33 -4.46 -11.33 27.70
N ALA A 34 -4.08 -12.45 27.09
CA ALA A 34 -3.44 -13.55 27.80
C ALA A 34 -2.02 -13.19 28.24
N GLU A 35 -1.26 -12.48 27.40
CA GLU A 35 0.10 -12.02 27.72
C GLU A 35 0.08 -10.91 28.78
N VAL A 36 -0.89 -10.00 28.72
CA VAL A 36 -1.12 -8.98 29.77
C VAL A 36 -1.47 -9.67 31.09
N GLU A 37 -2.36 -10.65 31.07
CA GLU A 37 -2.72 -11.40 32.28
C GLU A 37 -1.53 -12.16 32.84
N ASP A 38 -0.73 -12.84 32.02
CA ASP A 38 0.43 -13.61 32.46
C ASP A 38 1.55 -12.71 33.01
N TYR A 39 1.76 -11.53 32.41
CA TYR A 39 2.71 -10.55 32.92
C TYR A 39 2.24 -9.98 34.27
N LEU A 40 0.97 -9.57 34.38
CA LEU A 40 0.41 -9.09 35.64
C LEU A 40 0.39 -10.19 36.70
N ALA A 41 0.12 -11.44 36.31
CA ALA A 41 0.15 -12.61 37.17
C ALA A 41 1.53 -12.95 37.73
N SER A 42 2.59 -12.58 37.01
CA SER A 42 3.96 -12.77 37.46
C SER A 42 4.34 -11.84 38.61
N MET A 43 3.64 -10.70 38.74
CA MET A 43 3.91 -9.67 39.75
C MET A 43 2.80 -9.51 40.80
N LEU A 44 1.56 -9.89 40.46
CA LEU A 44 0.38 -9.77 41.32
C LEU A 44 -0.12 -11.14 41.77
N ASP A 45 -0.39 -11.26 43.07
CA ASP A 45 -0.96 -12.48 43.64
C ASP A 45 -2.41 -12.70 43.17
N LYS A 46 -2.65 -13.77 42.41
CA LYS A 46 -3.98 -14.20 41.94
C LYS A 46 -4.92 -14.63 43.08
N SER A 47 -4.42 -14.87 44.29
CA SER A 47 -5.27 -15.20 45.45
C SER A 47 -5.92 -13.96 46.09
N ASN A 48 -5.41 -12.76 45.79
CA ASN A 48 -5.93 -11.50 46.32
C ASN A 48 -7.06 -10.94 45.45
N ASN A 49 -8.23 -10.73 46.06
CA ASN A 49 -9.40 -10.17 45.40
C ASN A 49 -9.17 -8.77 44.81
N SER A 50 -8.31 -7.94 45.40
CA SER A 50 -8.00 -6.60 44.88
C SER A 50 -7.16 -6.67 43.61
N HIS A 51 -6.20 -7.59 43.54
CA HIS A 51 -5.37 -7.80 42.36
C HIS A 51 -6.18 -8.38 41.20
N GLN A 52 -7.06 -9.35 41.48
CA GLN A 52 -7.96 -9.89 40.46
C GLN A 52 -8.93 -8.83 39.92
N LYS A 53 -9.42 -7.92 40.77
CA LYS A 53 -10.27 -6.80 40.34
C LYS A 53 -9.50 -5.84 39.45
N PHE A 54 -8.26 -5.51 39.79
CA PHE A 54 -7.40 -4.66 38.97
C PHE A 54 -7.15 -5.29 37.59
N ILE A 55 -6.76 -6.56 37.52
CA ILE A 55 -6.48 -7.25 36.23
C ILE A 55 -7.72 -7.23 35.33
N LYS A 56 -8.90 -7.59 35.87
CA LYS A 56 -10.17 -7.58 35.12
C LYS A 56 -10.54 -6.18 34.64
N GLU A 57 -10.37 -5.18 35.48
CA GLU A 57 -10.72 -3.79 35.17
C GLU A 57 -9.72 -3.16 34.19
N PHE A 58 -8.43 -3.51 34.29
CA PHE A 58 -7.38 -3.10 33.35
C PHE A 58 -7.65 -3.68 31.96
N LEU A 59 -7.92 -4.99 31.85
CA LEU A 59 -8.28 -5.62 30.59
C LEU A 59 -9.57 -5.04 30.00
N ARG A 60 -10.59 -4.77 30.84
CA ARG A 60 -11.84 -4.12 30.41
C ARG A 60 -11.58 -2.72 29.86
N LYS A 61 -10.81 -1.89 30.57
CA LYS A 61 -10.48 -0.51 30.14
C LYS A 61 -9.52 -0.49 28.95
N GLN A 62 -8.67 -1.51 28.80
CA GLN A 62 -7.83 -1.70 27.62
C GLN A 62 -8.70 -2.05 26.41
N GLU A 63 -9.72 -2.91 26.56
CA GLU A 63 -10.69 -3.25 25.52
C GLU A 63 -11.61 -2.08 25.16
N GLU A 64 -12.07 -1.32 26.15
CA GLU A 64 -12.84 -0.08 25.94
C GLU A 64 -11.97 1.02 25.32
N GLY A 65 -10.69 1.06 25.68
CA GLY A 65 -9.67 1.85 25.02
C GLY A 65 -9.53 1.44 23.55
N LYS A 66 -9.38 0.15 23.25
CA LYS A 66 -9.33 -0.40 21.88
C LYS A 66 -10.59 -0.06 21.09
N SER A 67 -11.78 -0.18 21.68
CA SER A 67 -13.04 0.18 21.04
C SER A 67 -13.22 1.70 20.84
N ALA A 68 -12.59 2.52 21.67
CA ALA A 68 -12.48 3.97 21.49
C ALA A 68 -11.25 4.42 20.65
N ILE A 69 -10.36 3.50 20.25
CA ILE A 69 -9.06 3.75 19.59
C ILE A 69 -8.94 3.06 18.23
N ASP A 70 -9.85 2.15 17.82
CA ASP A 70 -9.94 1.72 16.40
C ASP A 70 -10.17 2.93 15.46
N SER A 71 -10.66 4.03 16.02
CA SER A 71 -10.83 5.35 15.41
C SER A 71 -9.62 6.28 15.50
N ARG A 72 -8.50 5.91 16.13
CA ARG A 72 -7.21 6.64 16.10
C ARG A 72 -6.11 5.89 15.33
N PHE A 73 -6.43 5.54 14.09
CA PHE A 73 -5.48 5.21 13.01
C PHE A 73 -4.80 3.84 13.09
N TYR A 74 -5.45 2.82 12.50
CA TYR A 74 -4.83 1.65 11.85
C TYR A 74 -3.53 1.11 12.50
N ARG A 75 -3.64 0.40 13.63
CA ARG A 75 -2.58 -0.55 14.05
C ARG A 75 -2.87 -1.89 13.36
N LYS A 76 -2.28 -2.12 12.18
CA LYS A 76 -2.32 -3.44 11.53
C LYS A 76 -1.27 -4.34 12.18
N SER A 77 -1.69 -5.28 13.02
CA SER A 77 -0.82 -6.29 13.62
C SER A 77 -0.13 -7.11 12.53
N THR A 78 1.20 -7.23 12.64
CA THR A 78 2.05 -8.16 11.91
C THR A 78 1.74 -9.59 12.33
N VAL A 79 1.31 -10.42 11.39
CA VAL A 79 1.61 -11.86 11.42
C VAL A 79 2.37 -12.16 10.14
N GLU A 80 3.68 -11.95 10.19
CA GLU A 80 4.61 -12.59 9.26
C GLU A 80 5.00 -13.93 9.90
N GLU A 81 4.37 -15.02 9.47
CA GLU A 81 4.91 -16.36 9.67
C GLU A 81 6.00 -16.59 8.61
N ASP A 82 7.22 -16.22 8.98
CA ASP A 82 8.45 -16.62 8.31
C ASP A 82 8.76 -18.09 8.65
N PHE A 83 8.42 -19.01 7.74
CA PHE A 83 9.04 -20.34 7.69
C PHE A 83 10.01 -20.42 6.50
N GLY A 84 11.18 -19.82 6.68
CA GLY A 84 12.46 -20.52 6.65
C GLY A 84 12.77 -21.36 5.39
N TYR A 85 13.42 -20.74 4.42
CA TYR A 85 14.23 -21.46 3.44
C TYR A 85 15.43 -22.10 4.14
N LYS A 86 15.38 -23.42 4.34
CA LYS A 86 16.59 -24.24 4.52
C LYS A 86 17.06 -24.73 3.15
N ILE A 87 18.22 -24.25 2.75
CA ILE A 87 19.01 -24.86 1.67
C ILE A 87 19.46 -26.23 2.16
N ASN A 88 19.04 -27.28 1.46
CA ASN A 88 19.71 -28.57 1.48
C ASN A 88 19.80 -29.09 0.04
N ASP A 89 21.04 -29.26 -0.41
CA ASP A 89 21.41 -29.98 -1.61
C ASP A 89 20.82 -31.40 -1.64
N GLY A 90 20.35 -31.82 -2.82
CA GLY A 90 20.30 -33.25 -3.15
C GLY A 90 19.06 -33.77 -3.87
N LYS A 91 19.24 -34.03 -5.17
CA LYS A 91 18.64 -35.11 -6.00
C LYS A 91 17.24 -34.89 -6.62
N LYS A 92 17.30 -34.59 -7.93
CA LYS A 92 16.44 -35.00 -9.06
C LYS A 92 15.15 -35.78 -8.75
N LYS A 93 14.02 -35.30 -9.31
CA LYS A 93 13.03 -36.13 -10.01
C LYS A 93 12.20 -35.33 -11.04
N GLN A 94 12.04 -35.92 -12.22
CA GLN A 94 11.33 -35.45 -13.43
C GLN A 94 9.81 -35.65 -13.37
N LYS A 95 9.13 -35.04 -14.37
CA LYS A 95 7.78 -35.23 -14.95
C LYS A 95 6.72 -34.23 -14.51
N ASN A 96 5.84 -33.72 -15.39
CA ASN A 96 5.72 -33.69 -16.85
C ASN A 96 4.58 -32.68 -17.12
N ASN A 97 4.80 -31.67 -17.94
CA ASN A 97 3.73 -30.83 -18.48
C ASN A 97 3.06 -31.59 -19.64
N LYS A 98 1.73 -31.74 -19.56
CA LYS A 98 0.90 -32.24 -20.66
C LYS A 98 0.49 -31.02 -21.48
N GLU A 99 1.14 -30.82 -22.62
CA GLU A 99 0.67 -29.92 -23.66
C GLU A 99 -0.36 -30.69 -24.51
N ASN A 100 -1.57 -30.14 -24.59
CA ASN A 100 -2.57 -30.58 -25.56
C ASN A 100 -2.19 -29.99 -26.92
N GLU A 101 -1.75 -30.83 -27.85
CA GLU A 101 -1.59 -30.45 -29.26
C GLU A 101 -2.96 -30.40 -29.93
N ASP A 102 -3.48 -29.19 -30.12
CA ASP A 102 -4.64 -28.93 -30.96
C ASP A 102 -4.19 -28.91 -32.43
N PRO A 103 -4.71 -29.80 -33.31
CA PRO A 103 -4.26 -29.92 -34.70
C PRO A 103 -4.42 -28.63 -35.52
N VAL A 104 -5.27 -27.69 -35.09
CA VAL A 104 -5.47 -26.39 -35.74
C VAL A 104 -4.26 -25.45 -35.58
N ILE A 105 -3.50 -25.57 -34.48
CA ILE A 105 -2.34 -24.68 -34.22
C ILE A 105 -1.15 -25.06 -35.11
N LYS A 106 -0.99 -26.35 -35.39
CA LYS A 106 0.10 -26.89 -36.23
C LYS A 106 0.00 -26.42 -37.69
N GLU A 107 -1.23 -26.35 -38.20
CA GLU A 107 -1.53 -25.90 -39.57
C GLU A 107 -1.28 -24.39 -39.77
N ILE A 108 -1.48 -23.57 -38.73
CA ILE A 108 -1.20 -22.12 -38.77
C ILE A 108 0.31 -21.82 -38.71
N LEU A 109 1.08 -22.65 -38.02
CA LEU A 109 2.54 -22.50 -37.91
C LEU A 109 3.28 -22.99 -39.16
N GLU A 110 2.80 -24.05 -39.81
CA GLU A 110 3.42 -24.61 -41.01
C GLU A 110 3.04 -23.84 -42.30
N GLY A 111 1.95 -23.07 -42.28
CA GLY A 111 1.41 -22.33 -43.45
C GLY A 111 2.03 -20.95 -43.73
N ARG A 112 3.05 -20.48 -43.00
CA ARG A 112 3.64 -19.14 -43.18
C ARG A 112 5.09 -19.22 -43.65
N THR A 113 5.28 -19.44 -44.94
CA THR A 113 6.57 -19.21 -45.61
C THR A 113 6.54 -17.91 -46.41
N GLN A 114 7.70 -17.24 -46.44
CA GLN A 114 8.13 -16.16 -47.34
C GLN A 114 8.08 -14.70 -46.79
N ASP A 115 9.24 -14.31 -46.23
CA ASP A 115 9.99 -13.07 -46.50
C ASP A 115 9.30 -11.70 -46.34
N ILE A 116 9.39 -11.13 -45.13
CA ILE A 116 9.05 -9.72 -44.85
C ILE A 116 10.23 -8.74 -45.12
N PHE A 117 11.43 -9.22 -45.47
CA PHE A 117 12.62 -8.37 -45.70
C PHE A 117 13.10 -8.24 -47.15
N SER A 118 12.29 -8.62 -48.14
CA SER A 118 12.62 -8.41 -49.56
C SER A 118 11.67 -7.37 -50.17
N ALA A 119 11.94 -6.09 -49.90
CA ALA A 119 11.36 -5.00 -50.69
C ALA A 119 12.23 -4.75 -51.94
N PRO A 120 11.65 -4.67 -53.16
CA PRO A 120 12.39 -4.23 -54.33
C PRO A 120 12.69 -2.72 -54.24
N ASP A 121 13.85 -2.33 -54.76
CA ASP A 121 14.33 -0.95 -54.82
C ASP A 121 13.28 -0.02 -55.43
N ARG A 122 12.88 0.99 -54.65
CA ARG A 122 11.98 2.06 -55.07
C ARG A 122 12.85 3.23 -55.56
N GLU A 123 12.69 3.61 -56.83
CA GLU A 123 13.39 4.78 -57.39
C GLU A 123 13.10 6.05 -56.58
N GLU A 124 14.17 6.65 -56.08
CA GLU A 124 14.21 7.81 -55.21
C GLU A 124 14.04 9.10 -56.04
N SER A 125 12.80 9.56 -56.21
CA SER A 125 12.49 10.91 -56.70
C SER A 125 12.04 11.80 -55.53
N GLY A 126 13.03 12.26 -54.75
CA GLY A 126 12.84 13.26 -53.71
C GLY A 126 14.13 14.05 -53.48
N PRO A 127 14.06 15.35 -53.12
CA PRO A 127 15.25 16.15 -52.90
C PRO A 127 16.06 15.61 -51.71
N LYS A 128 17.33 15.27 -51.96
CA LYS A 128 18.30 14.85 -50.93
C LYS A 128 18.61 16.01 -50.01
N ILE A 129 18.01 16.01 -48.82
CA ILE A 129 18.40 16.89 -47.72
C ILE A 129 19.52 16.16 -46.97
N GLU A 130 20.75 16.63 -47.15
CA GLU A 130 21.93 16.13 -46.46
C GLU A 130 21.96 16.72 -45.03
N VAL A 131 21.36 16.01 -44.08
CA VAL A 131 21.49 16.32 -42.65
C VAL A 131 22.62 15.48 -42.07
N SER A 132 23.74 16.12 -41.76
CA SER A 132 24.87 15.51 -41.05
C SER A 132 24.47 15.15 -39.61
N ARG A 133 24.79 13.91 -39.20
CA ARG A 133 24.58 13.43 -37.83
C ARG A 133 25.34 14.31 -36.83
N PRO A 134 24.76 14.67 -35.67
CA PRO A 134 25.49 15.41 -34.64
C PRO A 134 26.68 14.60 -34.13
N GLU A 135 27.88 15.18 -34.24
CA GLU A 135 29.09 14.64 -33.61
C GLU A 135 29.16 15.09 -32.15
N TYR A 136 29.26 14.12 -31.24
CA TYR A 136 29.53 14.42 -29.84
C TYR A 136 31.03 14.69 -29.67
N THR A 137 31.40 15.96 -29.45
CA THR A 137 32.79 16.32 -29.21
C THR A 137 33.24 15.80 -27.84
N SER A 138 34.10 14.79 -27.84
CA SER A 138 34.85 14.40 -26.65
C SER A 138 35.94 15.44 -26.40
N SER A 139 35.69 16.35 -25.47
CA SER A 139 36.73 17.26 -24.99
C SER A 139 37.70 16.48 -24.09
N GLY A 140 38.72 15.91 -24.75
CA GLY A 140 40.12 15.81 -24.34
C GLY A 140 40.48 15.14 -23.01
N ILE A 141 40.96 13.88 -23.08
CA ILE A 141 42.26 13.48 -22.49
C ILE A 141 42.95 12.49 -23.46
N THR A 142 44.20 12.83 -23.77
CA THR A 142 45.16 12.16 -24.67
C THR A 142 45.56 10.75 -24.23
N GLY A 143 45.65 9.79 -25.18
CA GLY A 143 46.37 8.52 -24.95
C GLY A 143 46.14 7.44 -26.01
N ASN A 144 47.10 7.29 -26.92
CA ASN A 144 47.16 6.22 -27.95
C ASN A 144 47.36 4.81 -27.34
N LYS A 145 46.53 3.83 -27.74
CA LYS A 145 46.97 2.47 -28.17
C LYS A 145 45.80 1.60 -28.65
N LYS A 146 45.98 1.00 -29.83
CA LYS A 146 45.17 -0.09 -30.40
C LYS A 146 45.15 -1.31 -29.47
N GLN A 147 43.99 -1.90 -29.22
CA GLN A 147 43.84 -3.35 -29.07
C GLN A 147 42.41 -3.83 -29.38
N LYS A 148 42.34 -5.08 -29.84
CA LYS A 148 41.23 -5.76 -30.49
C LYS A 148 40.16 -6.25 -29.49
N GLY A 149 38.92 -6.27 -29.97
CA GLY A 149 37.87 -7.26 -29.68
C GLY A 149 37.74 -7.76 -28.24
N GLY A 150 36.86 -7.12 -27.47
CA GLY A 150 36.31 -7.67 -26.23
C GLY A 150 34.78 -7.62 -26.29
N LYS A 151 34.12 -8.77 -26.10
CA LYS A 151 32.67 -8.86 -25.90
C LYS A 151 32.31 -8.04 -24.65
N PHE A 152 31.55 -6.96 -24.82
CA PHE A 152 30.93 -6.30 -23.68
C PHE A 152 29.80 -7.19 -23.17
N GLN A 153 30.06 -7.86 -22.05
CA GLN A 153 29.00 -8.31 -21.15
C GLN A 153 28.40 -7.05 -20.55
N THR A 154 27.15 -6.73 -20.89
CA THR A 154 26.41 -5.63 -20.27
C THR A 154 25.92 -6.08 -18.89
N ALA A 155 26.86 -6.34 -17.98
CA ALA A 155 26.63 -6.19 -16.55
C ALA A 155 26.92 -4.73 -16.24
N GLY A 156 25.90 -3.90 -16.33
CA GLY A 156 25.97 -2.50 -15.99
C GLY A 156 24.66 -2.13 -15.36
N ASN A 157 24.68 -1.92 -14.04
CA ASN A 157 23.62 -1.26 -13.29
C ASN A 157 22.94 -0.24 -14.18
N SER A 158 21.69 -0.51 -14.56
CA SER A 158 20.77 0.57 -14.80
C SER A 158 20.79 1.37 -13.51
N LEU A 159 21.50 2.50 -13.53
CA LEU A 159 21.13 3.65 -12.75
C LEU A 159 19.68 3.89 -13.14
N ARG A 160 18.77 3.26 -12.38
CA ARG A 160 17.33 3.45 -12.46
C ARG A 160 17.10 4.86 -11.96
N VAL A 161 17.36 5.83 -12.83
CA VAL A 161 16.77 7.14 -12.69
C VAL A 161 15.27 6.86 -12.86
N GLN A 162 14.60 6.65 -11.73
CA GLN A 162 13.16 6.63 -11.63
C GLN A 162 12.74 8.08 -11.89
N ASP A 163 12.62 8.45 -13.17
CA ASP A 163 12.01 9.71 -13.52
C ASP A 163 10.59 9.68 -12.96
N ARG A 164 10.40 10.46 -11.89
CA ARG A 164 9.15 10.59 -11.14
C ARG A 164 7.98 10.92 -12.08
N GLU A 165 8.22 11.80 -13.04
CA GLU A 165 7.24 12.17 -14.07
C GLU A 165 6.83 10.97 -14.94
N LEU A 166 7.76 10.03 -15.24
CA LEU A 166 7.44 8.83 -16.01
C LEU A 166 6.53 7.87 -15.21
N LEU A 167 6.82 7.69 -13.92
CA LEU A 167 5.99 6.90 -13.01
C LEU A 167 4.59 7.50 -12.83
N GLU A 168 4.51 8.83 -12.76
CA GLU A 168 3.25 9.57 -12.71
C GLU A 168 2.42 9.40 -14.00
N MET A 169 3.06 9.20 -15.16
CA MET A 169 2.38 9.05 -16.46
C MET A 169 1.94 7.61 -16.80
N THR A 170 2.48 6.57 -16.16
CA THR A 170 2.11 5.18 -16.48
C THR A 170 1.14 4.56 -15.47
N ASP A 171 -0.14 4.48 -15.84
CA ASP A 171 -1.11 3.68 -15.09
C ASP A 171 -0.91 2.17 -15.33
N GLU A 172 -0.13 1.54 -14.45
CA GLU A 172 0.17 0.09 -14.44
C GLU A 172 -0.94 -0.81 -13.87
N GLY A 173 -2.05 -0.22 -13.41
CA GLY A 173 -3.15 -0.95 -12.77
C GLY A 173 -2.80 -1.43 -11.36
N LYS A 174 -1.97 -0.66 -10.64
CA LYS A 174 -1.67 -0.88 -9.22
C LYS A 174 -2.87 -0.53 -8.38
N CYS A 175 -3.20 -1.38 -7.40
CA CYS A 175 -4.36 -1.23 -6.56
C CYS A 175 -4.02 -1.45 -5.09
N LEU A 176 -4.71 -0.72 -4.22
CA LEU A 176 -4.66 -0.86 -2.78
C LEU A 176 -6.08 -1.12 -2.25
N SER A 177 -6.21 -2.12 -1.39
CA SER A 177 -7.44 -2.39 -0.64
C SER A 177 -7.43 -1.67 0.70
N MET A 178 -8.55 -1.07 1.07
CA MET A 178 -8.73 -0.41 2.36
C MET A 178 -10.13 -0.65 2.92
N HIS A 179 -10.28 -0.59 4.24
CA HIS A 179 -11.57 -0.82 4.87
C HIS A 179 -12.50 0.37 4.67
N GLN A 180 -13.80 0.08 4.63
CA GLN A 180 -14.80 1.11 4.74
C GLN A 180 -14.87 1.61 6.20
N PRO A 181 -15.22 2.89 6.43
CA PRO A 181 -15.68 3.88 5.45
C PRO A 181 -14.57 4.64 4.71
N TRP A 182 -13.31 4.51 5.14
CA TRP A 182 -12.17 5.27 4.59
C TRP A 182 -11.99 5.08 3.08
N ALA A 183 -12.29 3.90 2.53
CA ALA A 183 -12.18 3.63 1.10
C ALA A 183 -13.01 4.60 0.27
N SER A 184 -14.28 4.76 0.62
CA SER A 184 -15.17 5.71 -0.05
C SER A 184 -14.75 7.16 0.20
N LEU A 185 -14.29 7.49 1.41
CA LEU A 185 -13.85 8.86 1.72
C LEU A 185 -12.61 9.28 0.92
N LEU A 186 -11.69 8.35 0.68
CA LEU A 186 -10.48 8.61 -0.10
C LEU A 186 -10.82 8.90 -1.57
N VAL A 187 -11.66 8.07 -2.20
CA VAL A 187 -12.07 8.31 -3.60
C VAL A 187 -13.06 9.45 -3.76
N ALA A 188 -13.72 9.87 -2.67
CA ALA A 188 -14.55 11.08 -2.63
C ALA A 188 -13.74 12.37 -2.39
N GLY A 189 -12.43 12.26 -2.10
CA GLY A 189 -11.57 13.41 -1.84
C GLY A 189 -11.74 14.05 -0.47
N ILE A 190 -12.43 13.39 0.44
CA ILE A 190 -12.62 13.85 1.82
C ILE A 190 -11.40 13.46 2.66
N LYS A 191 -10.96 12.21 2.48
CA LYS A 191 -9.71 11.70 3.03
C LYS A 191 -8.62 11.91 1.98
N VAL A 192 -7.44 12.40 2.38
CA VAL A 192 -6.33 12.68 1.44
C VAL A 192 -5.02 11.98 1.82
N HIS A 193 -4.87 11.51 3.06
CA HIS A 193 -3.63 10.91 3.55
C HIS A 193 -3.87 9.50 4.10
N GLU A 194 -3.41 8.48 3.38
CA GLU A 194 -3.61 7.07 3.76
C GLU A 194 -2.43 6.53 4.58
N GLY A 195 -2.70 6.04 5.78
CA GLY A 195 -1.67 5.54 6.71
C GLY A 195 -1.42 4.04 6.56
N ARG A 196 -0.14 3.62 6.57
CA ARG A 196 0.28 2.21 6.50
C ARG A 196 1.50 1.93 7.37
N MET A 197 1.63 0.67 7.78
CA MET A 197 2.77 0.15 8.55
C MET A 197 3.98 -0.23 7.66
N TRP A 198 3.87 -0.06 6.33
CA TRP A 198 4.90 -0.44 5.38
C TRP A 198 5.11 0.67 4.36
N TYR A 199 6.36 0.86 3.95
CA TYR A 199 6.75 1.84 2.94
C TYR A 199 6.44 1.36 1.53
N SER A 200 6.19 2.31 0.62
CA SER A 200 6.15 2.06 -0.82
C SER A 200 6.83 3.17 -1.59
N SER A 201 7.59 2.79 -2.61
CA SER A 201 8.10 3.73 -3.63
C SER A 201 7.07 4.02 -4.73
N HIS A 202 5.82 3.56 -4.60
CA HIS A 202 4.78 3.81 -5.61
C HIS A 202 4.47 5.30 -5.71
N ARG A 203 4.41 5.81 -6.94
CA ARG A 203 4.03 7.19 -7.29
C ARG A 203 3.11 7.15 -8.50
N GLY A 204 2.25 8.15 -8.62
CA GLY A 204 1.23 8.20 -9.67
C GLY A 204 -0.01 7.39 -9.33
N ARG A 205 -0.78 7.02 -10.36
CA ARG A 205 -2.12 6.45 -10.19
C ARG A 205 -2.14 5.18 -9.35
N LEU A 206 -3.00 5.17 -8.35
CA LEU A 206 -3.30 4.03 -7.48
C LEU A 206 -4.80 3.81 -7.44
N TRP A 207 -5.22 2.62 -7.84
CA TRP A 207 -6.60 2.17 -7.78
C TRP A 207 -7.00 1.81 -6.35
N ILE A 208 -8.21 2.16 -5.95
CA ILE A 208 -8.70 1.97 -4.58
C ILE A 208 -9.87 1.00 -4.57
N ALA A 209 -9.73 -0.04 -3.77
CA ALA A 209 -10.73 -1.07 -3.55
C ALA A 209 -11.24 -1.06 -2.11
N ALA A 210 -12.54 -1.24 -1.95
CA ALA A 210 -13.13 -1.52 -0.65
C ALA A 210 -12.87 -2.97 -0.26
N ALA A 211 -12.29 -3.18 0.91
CA ALA A 211 -12.15 -4.51 1.51
C ALA A 211 -13.52 -5.13 1.86
N ALA A 212 -13.51 -6.40 2.27
CA ALA A 212 -14.74 -7.16 2.51
C ALA A 212 -15.47 -6.81 3.83
N LYS A 213 -14.77 -6.25 4.84
CA LYS A 213 -15.38 -5.88 6.13
C LYS A 213 -16.49 -4.84 5.89
N VAL A 214 -17.70 -5.16 6.32
CA VAL A 214 -18.85 -4.24 6.31
C VAL A 214 -18.72 -3.30 7.51
N PRO A 215 -18.75 -1.97 7.28
CA PRO A 215 -18.67 -1.01 8.36
C PRO A 215 -20.00 -0.96 9.13
N THR A 216 -19.95 -0.74 10.45
CA THR A 216 -21.16 -0.53 11.24
C THR A 216 -21.72 0.89 11.03
N PRO A 217 -23.03 1.10 11.24
CA PRO A 217 -23.62 2.45 11.18
C PRO A 217 -22.98 3.44 12.15
N GLU A 218 -22.50 2.96 13.30
CA GLU A 218 -21.82 3.76 14.32
C GLU A 218 -20.42 4.17 13.85
N GLU A 219 -19.65 3.23 13.26
CA GLU A 219 -18.33 3.51 12.67
C GLU A 219 -18.45 4.59 11.57
N ILE A 220 -19.46 4.49 10.71
CA ILE A 220 -19.73 5.49 9.66
C ILE A 220 -20.01 6.86 10.30
N GLN A 221 -20.99 6.94 11.20
CA GLN A 221 -21.39 8.21 11.81
C GLN A 221 -20.25 8.89 12.57
N GLN A 222 -19.47 8.12 13.33
CA GLN A 222 -18.31 8.63 14.07
C GLN A 222 -17.26 9.19 13.11
N LEU A 223 -16.96 8.47 12.02
CA LEU A 223 -15.96 8.90 11.06
C LEU A 223 -16.43 10.15 10.28
N GLU A 224 -17.68 10.18 9.83
CA GLU A 224 -18.26 11.36 9.17
C GLU A 224 -18.24 12.59 10.09
N HIS A 225 -18.64 12.44 11.35
CA HIS A 225 -18.57 13.53 12.32
C HIS A 225 -17.13 14.02 12.52
N MET A 226 -16.17 13.10 12.64
CA MET A 226 -14.76 13.43 12.79
C MET A 226 -14.25 14.26 11.60
N TYR A 227 -14.56 13.88 10.35
CA TYR A 227 -14.11 14.64 9.17
C TYR A 227 -14.78 16.00 9.06
N ARG A 228 -16.04 16.17 9.47
CA ARG A 228 -16.68 17.50 9.56
C ARG A 228 -15.93 18.43 10.51
N VAL A 229 -15.54 17.91 11.67
CA VAL A 229 -14.80 18.68 12.67
C VAL A 229 -13.38 18.97 12.20
N LEU A 230 -12.69 17.97 11.65
CA LEU A 230 -11.31 18.07 11.17
C LEU A 230 -11.19 19.09 10.03
N LEU A 231 -12.07 19.02 9.04
CA LEU A 231 -12.08 19.92 7.87
C LEU A 231 -12.78 21.25 8.15
N LYS A 232 -13.43 21.39 9.31
CA LYS A 232 -14.22 22.58 9.71
C LYS A 232 -15.29 22.95 8.68
N ASP A 233 -15.92 21.93 8.09
CA ASP A 233 -16.96 22.07 7.08
C ASP A 233 -18.24 21.35 7.54
N GLU A 234 -19.23 22.14 7.97
CA GLU A 234 -20.54 21.62 8.39
C GLU A 234 -21.39 21.12 7.23
N TYR A 235 -21.13 21.60 6.01
CA TYR A 235 -21.89 21.27 4.81
C TYR A 235 -21.23 20.14 3.98
N LEU A 236 -20.16 19.54 4.51
CA LEU A 236 -19.46 18.44 3.89
C LEU A 236 -20.42 17.30 3.53
N GLN A 237 -20.43 16.94 2.25
CA GLN A 237 -21.28 15.90 1.69
C GLN A 237 -20.56 14.57 1.70
N PHE A 238 -21.12 13.60 2.41
CA PHE A 238 -20.58 12.24 2.48
C PHE A 238 -21.20 11.31 1.43
N PRO A 239 -20.49 10.24 1.03
CA PRO A 239 -21.06 9.18 0.21
C PRO A 239 -22.30 8.56 0.87
N LYS A 240 -23.39 8.41 0.11
CA LYS A 240 -24.64 7.81 0.61
C LYS A 240 -24.51 6.31 0.92
N HIS A 241 -23.54 5.64 0.30
CA HIS A 241 -23.37 4.19 0.38
C HIS A 241 -21.87 3.82 0.47
N TYR A 242 -21.56 2.83 1.29
CA TYR A 242 -20.22 2.31 1.52
C TYR A 242 -20.11 0.84 1.09
N PRO A 243 -20.05 0.56 -0.23
CA PRO A 243 -20.02 -0.81 -0.72
C PRO A 243 -18.70 -1.50 -0.38
N THR A 244 -18.74 -2.82 -0.18
CA THR A 244 -17.57 -3.65 0.15
C THR A 244 -17.19 -4.59 -1.00
N GLY A 245 -15.96 -5.10 -0.99
CA GLY A 245 -15.50 -6.11 -1.96
C GLY A 245 -15.53 -5.65 -3.42
N CYS A 246 -15.33 -4.36 -3.68
CA CYS A 246 -15.38 -3.81 -5.02
C CYS A 246 -14.38 -2.67 -5.23
N LEU A 247 -14.01 -2.48 -6.49
CA LEU A 247 -13.19 -1.39 -6.97
C LEU A 247 -14.04 -0.12 -7.00
N LEU A 248 -13.56 0.95 -6.35
CA LEU A 248 -14.31 2.18 -6.18
C LEU A 248 -13.87 3.29 -7.13
N GLY A 249 -12.57 3.42 -7.35
CA GLY A 249 -11.99 4.59 -7.99
C GLY A 249 -10.47 4.53 -8.03
N CYS A 250 -9.85 5.67 -8.28
CA CYS A 250 -8.40 5.84 -8.15
C CYS A 250 -8.06 7.20 -7.57
N VAL A 251 -6.84 7.30 -7.05
CA VAL A 251 -6.18 8.53 -6.62
C VAL A 251 -4.79 8.56 -7.23
N ASP A 252 -4.16 9.73 -7.27
CA ASP A 252 -2.76 9.86 -7.67
C ASP A 252 -1.90 9.99 -6.39
N VAL A 253 -0.95 9.07 -6.18
CA VAL A 253 -0.04 9.10 -5.03
C VAL A 253 1.14 10.00 -5.35
N VAL A 254 1.19 11.16 -4.68
CA VAL A 254 2.22 12.18 -4.89
C VAL A 254 3.47 11.86 -4.09
N ASP A 255 3.30 11.41 -2.86
CA ASP A 255 4.42 11.01 -2.02
C ASP A 255 4.04 9.91 -1.01
N VAL A 256 5.04 9.23 -0.48
CA VAL A 256 4.90 8.30 0.65
C VAL A 256 5.95 8.69 1.67
N LEU A 257 5.50 9.36 2.73
CA LEU A 257 6.37 10.00 3.71
C LEU A 257 6.48 9.16 4.98
N PRO A 258 7.67 9.03 5.59
CA PRO A 258 7.77 8.55 6.96
C PRO A 258 7.16 9.57 7.93
N GLN A 259 6.73 9.11 9.11
CA GLN A 259 5.92 9.94 10.02
C GLN A 259 6.57 11.27 10.45
N GLU A 260 7.89 11.30 10.64
CA GLU A 260 8.62 12.53 11.01
C GLU A 260 8.56 13.60 9.90
N GLU A 261 8.79 13.19 8.64
CA GLU A 261 8.68 14.08 7.49
C GLU A 261 7.23 14.48 7.23
N TYR A 262 6.30 13.54 7.36
CA TYR A 262 4.87 13.79 7.22
C TYR A 262 4.41 14.88 8.19
N ARG A 263 4.77 14.79 9.48
CA ARG A 263 4.40 15.81 10.47
C ARG A 263 5.07 17.16 10.25
N THR A 264 6.25 17.17 9.63
CA THR A 264 6.92 18.43 9.25
C THR A 264 6.17 19.14 8.13
N GLN A 265 5.69 18.40 7.12
CA GLN A 265 4.97 18.96 5.97
C GLN A 265 3.48 19.20 6.26
N PHE A 266 2.88 18.33 7.07
CA PHE A 266 1.47 18.34 7.46
C PHE A 266 1.36 18.24 8.99
N PRO A 267 1.61 19.35 9.73
CA PRO A 267 1.55 19.34 11.20
C PRO A 267 0.22 18.83 11.75
N GLU A 268 -0.89 19.31 11.17
CA GLU A 268 -2.26 18.90 11.47
C GLU A 268 -2.75 17.75 10.59
N GLY A 269 -1.81 16.97 10.03
CA GLY A 269 -2.11 15.83 9.19
C GLY A 269 -2.98 14.81 9.92
N GLU A 270 -3.91 14.19 9.19
CA GLU A 270 -4.84 13.21 9.75
C GLU A 270 -4.12 11.95 10.24
N SER A 271 -3.03 11.49 9.62
CA SER A 271 -2.47 10.16 9.90
C SER A 271 -1.40 10.10 10.99
N ASP A 272 -1.48 9.07 11.84
CA ASP A 272 -0.45 8.70 12.83
C ASP A 272 0.40 7.48 12.43
N SER A 273 0.22 6.96 11.22
CA SER A 273 0.90 5.74 10.79
C SER A 273 2.38 5.96 10.46
N PRO A 274 3.26 4.95 10.57
CA PRO A 274 4.69 5.09 10.28
C PRO A 274 5.00 5.60 8.86
N TYR A 275 4.17 5.20 7.88
CA TYR A 275 4.27 5.67 6.49
C TYR A 275 2.91 6.18 6.02
N VAL A 276 2.91 7.37 5.43
CA VAL A 276 1.69 8.06 5.00
C VAL A 276 1.75 8.34 3.51
N PHE A 277 0.75 7.83 2.80
CA PHE A 277 0.55 8.04 1.37
C PHE A 277 -0.20 9.35 1.18
N VAL A 278 0.44 10.32 0.54
CA VAL A 278 -0.17 11.60 0.17
C VAL A 278 -0.87 11.41 -1.16
N CYS A 279 -2.20 11.50 -1.15
CA CYS A 279 -3.05 11.21 -2.30
C CYS A 279 -3.75 12.49 -2.78
N GLU A 280 -3.77 12.66 -4.10
CA GLU A 280 -4.43 13.76 -4.77
C GLU A 280 -5.31 13.26 -5.93
N SER A 281 -6.00 14.19 -6.61
CA SER A 281 -6.80 13.91 -7.80
C SER A 281 -7.74 12.71 -7.67
N PRO A 282 -8.62 12.67 -6.64
CA PRO A 282 -9.52 11.55 -6.41
C PRO A 282 -10.54 11.42 -7.54
N GLN A 283 -10.76 10.19 -8.01
CA GLN A 283 -11.71 9.87 -9.08
C GLN A 283 -12.56 8.65 -8.72
N GLU A 284 -13.82 8.87 -8.36
CA GLU A 284 -14.78 7.79 -8.12
C GLU A 284 -15.41 7.31 -9.45
N MET A 285 -15.41 5.99 -9.67
CA MET A 285 -16.03 5.37 -10.84
C MET A 285 -17.56 5.40 -10.77
N ILE A 286 -18.18 5.45 -11.94
CA ILE A 286 -19.64 5.34 -12.09
C ILE A 286 -20.09 3.90 -11.83
N LEU A 287 -19.32 2.92 -12.33
CA LEU A 287 -19.58 1.49 -12.19
C LEU A 287 -18.51 0.85 -11.32
N LYS A 288 -18.94 0.16 -10.26
CA LYS A 288 -18.07 -0.52 -9.31
C LYS A 288 -17.91 -1.99 -9.70
N PHE A 289 -16.67 -2.45 -9.79
CA PHE A 289 -16.37 -3.82 -10.21
C PHE A 289 -16.09 -4.71 -9.00
N PRO A 290 -16.74 -5.87 -8.86
CA PRO A 290 -16.45 -6.78 -7.75
C PRO A 290 -15.04 -7.33 -7.91
N ILE A 291 -14.21 -7.16 -6.88
CA ILE A 291 -12.84 -7.66 -6.85
C ILE A 291 -12.50 -8.18 -5.46
N LYS A 292 -11.60 -9.17 -5.42
CA LYS A 292 -10.98 -9.57 -4.16
C LYS A 292 -9.77 -8.69 -3.91
N GLY A 293 -9.70 -8.12 -2.72
CA GLY A 293 -8.51 -7.42 -2.26
C GLY A 293 -7.33 -8.38 -2.07
N ASP A 294 -6.14 -7.82 -2.08
CA ASP A 294 -4.90 -8.56 -1.83
C ASP A 294 -3.96 -7.73 -0.93
N HIS A 295 -2.85 -8.35 -0.52
CA HIS A 295 -1.90 -7.77 0.41
C HIS A 295 -1.10 -6.61 -0.21
N LYS A 296 -0.92 -5.53 0.56
CA LYS A 296 -0.18 -4.31 0.16
C LYS A 296 -0.71 -3.77 -1.18
N ILE A 297 0.17 -3.26 -2.04
CA ILE A 297 -0.17 -2.87 -3.41
C ILE A 297 -0.08 -4.10 -4.30
N TYR A 298 -1.17 -4.42 -4.98
CA TYR A 298 -1.25 -5.53 -5.91
C TYR A 298 -1.62 -5.03 -7.31
N LYS A 299 -1.51 -5.91 -8.30
CA LYS A 299 -1.85 -5.58 -9.69
C LYS A 299 -3.27 -6.06 -9.99
N LEU A 300 -4.09 -5.18 -10.57
CA LEU A 300 -5.42 -5.54 -11.05
C LEU A 300 -5.33 -6.53 -12.21
N ASP A 301 -6.38 -7.34 -12.36
CA ASP A 301 -6.59 -8.10 -13.58
C ASP A 301 -6.63 -7.12 -14.78
N PRO A 302 -5.90 -7.38 -15.87
CA PRO A 302 -5.83 -6.46 -17.00
C PRO A 302 -7.19 -6.11 -17.62
N LYS A 303 -8.16 -7.04 -17.61
CA LYS A 303 -9.50 -6.77 -18.15
C LYS A 303 -10.28 -5.84 -17.22
N ILE A 304 -10.20 -6.07 -15.91
CA ILE A 304 -10.80 -5.18 -14.90
C ILE A 304 -10.18 -3.80 -14.98
N HIS A 305 -8.86 -3.69 -15.07
CA HIS A 305 -8.16 -2.41 -15.18
C HIS A 305 -8.59 -1.61 -16.42
N GLN A 306 -8.69 -2.25 -17.58
CA GLN A 306 -9.17 -1.60 -18.81
C GLN A 306 -10.64 -1.18 -18.72
N ALA A 307 -11.49 -1.98 -18.08
CA ALA A 307 -12.89 -1.61 -17.83
C ALA A 307 -12.99 -0.44 -16.84
N ALA A 308 -12.17 -0.45 -15.78
CA ALA A 308 -12.11 0.58 -14.76
C ALA A 308 -11.70 1.94 -15.34
N LYS A 309 -10.68 1.98 -16.21
CA LYS A 309 -10.30 3.20 -16.96
C LYS A 309 -11.46 3.84 -17.71
N LYS A 310 -12.34 3.03 -18.29
CA LYS A 310 -13.54 3.50 -19.03
C LYS A 310 -14.70 3.90 -18.12
N ALA A 311 -14.69 3.46 -16.86
CA ALA A 311 -15.73 3.73 -15.88
C ALA A 311 -15.45 4.97 -15.01
N LEU A 312 -14.28 5.60 -15.17
CA LEU A 312 -13.93 6.85 -14.51
C LEU A 312 -14.85 7.97 -15.00
N ARG A 313 -15.30 8.83 -14.07
CA ARG A 313 -15.98 10.07 -14.44
C ARG A 313 -15.00 10.99 -15.18
N PRO A 314 -15.47 11.76 -16.18
CA PRO A 314 -14.69 12.85 -16.74
C PRO A 314 -14.24 13.79 -15.61
N ARG A 315 -13.01 14.29 -15.67
CA ARG A 315 -12.58 15.38 -14.77
C ARG A 315 -13.41 16.61 -15.12
N GLU A 316 -14.03 17.23 -14.13
CA GLU A 316 -14.56 18.58 -14.31
C GLU A 316 -13.33 19.49 -14.42
N GLU A 317 -13.16 20.14 -15.58
CA GLU A 317 -12.07 21.08 -15.88
C GLU A 317 -12.30 22.45 -15.21
#